data_AF-J9F2A6-F1
#
_entry.id   AF-J9F2A6-F1
#
_cell.length_a   1.000
_cell.length_b   1.000
_cell.length_c   1.000
_cell.angle_alpha   90.00
_cell.angle_beta   90.00
_cell.angle_gamma   90.00
#
_symmetry.space_group_name_H-M   'P 1'
#
loop_
_entity.id
_entity.type
_entity.pdbx_description
1 polymer ?
#
loop_
_entity_poly.entity_id
_entity_poly.type
_entity_poly.pdbx_seq_one_letter_code
_entity_poly.pdbx_strand_id
1 'polypeptide(L)'
;MVSDSHSVCATKCGLTIDDLRRVIKEAKASLREAQKKRPRPHLDNKIITSWNGLMISGLAKAAITLQNDDLLRRAQRAVDFIKKHSMENDHLLHVVYIGTDGEIVKSDTPIQAYADDYALLIQGLLDLYEACFDEQLIKLASNLQKQMNYLFWDTENNNGFHQTVEDPYIIIRMINDEDVAEIPSTNSVASMNLIRLHGIINEKSYYERAEKIFESTAERLVKYPFILTKMVNALQKHVRPVKQVIVVGSRSSEITKQMLSLISKRFDCLRILISLDPEKDSWLQSVDDHLKLLATSTDTPTAYICENFECSLPFTSVKELEDKLDNSS
;
A
#
# COMPACT_ATOMS: atom_id res chain seq x y z
N MET A 1 -12.53 25.57 -14.31
CA MET A 1 -12.86 26.49 -13.21
C MET A 1 -11.69 27.34 -12.68
N VAL A 2 -10.55 27.49 -13.39
CA VAL A 2 -9.46 28.43 -12.99
C VAL A 2 -9.19 29.53 -14.03
N SER A 3 -9.69 29.37 -15.26
CA SER A 3 -9.61 30.36 -16.34
C SER A 3 -10.42 31.62 -16.06
N ASP A 4 -11.56 31.49 -15.37
CA ASP A 4 -12.49 32.60 -15.13
C ASP A 4 -12.00 33.59 -14.04
N SER A 5 -10.96 33.21 -13.28
CA SER A 5 -10.37 34.07 -12.24
C SER A 5 -9.66 35.30 -12.82
N HIS A 6 -8.88 35.11 -13.89
CA HIS A 6 -8.06 36.19 -14.44
C HIS A 6 -8.90 37.20 -15.24
N SER A 7 -9.92 36.76 -15.96
CA SER A 7 -10.83 37.65 -16.70
C SER A 7 -11.67 38.50 -15.75
N VAL A 8 -12.25 37.91 -14.71
CA VAL A 8 -13.01 38.63 -13.68
C VAL A 8 -12.14 39.63 -12.93
N CYS A 9 -10.90 39.24 -12.58
CA CYS A 9 -9.95 40.12 -11.91
C CYS A 9 -9.49 41.27 -12.82
N ALA A 10 -9.26 41.00 -14.11
CA ALA A 10 -8.89 42.02 -15.09
C ALA A 10 -10.00 43.08 -15.23
N THR A 11 -11.26 42.65 -15.35
CA THR A 11 -12.42 43.56 -15.41
C THR A 11 -12.57 44.40 -14.14
N LYS A 12 -12.43 43.80 -12.94
CA LYS A 12 -12.50 44.53 -11.67
C LYS A 12 -11.39 45.57 -11.51
N CYS A 13 -10.21 45.28 -12.02
CA CYS A 13 -9.05 46.18 -11.97
C CYS A 13 -8.98 47.16 -13.15
N GLY A 14 -9.92 47.10 -14.11
CA GLY A 14 -9.90 47.94 -15.30
C GLY A 14 -8.71 47.68 -16.24
N LEU A 15 -8.17 46.47 -16.23
CA LEU A 15 -6.99 46.06 -17.00
C LEU A 15 -7.36 45.11 -18.13
N THR A 16 -6.53 45.04 -19.17
CA THR A 16 -6.57 43.93 -20.12
C THR A 16 -6.05 42.65 -19.46
N ILE A 17 -6.44 41.48 -19.98
CA ILE A 17 -5.97 40.19 -19.44
C ILE A 17 -4.44 40.05 -19.56
N ASP A 18 -3.86 40.59 -20.63
CA ASP A 18 -2.42 40.53 -20.86
C ASP A 18 -1.66 41.48 -19.93
N ASP A 19 -2.20 42.67 -19.66
CA ASP A 19 -1.66 43.56 -18.64
C ASP A 19 -1.72 42.95 -17.25
N LEU A 20 -2.84 42.32 -16.88
CA LEU A 20 -2.97 41.63 -15.60
C LEU A 20 -1.93 40.50 -15.46
N ARG A 21 -1.74 39.68 -16.50
CA ARG A 21 -0.72 38.61 -16.51
C ARG A 21 0.69 39.17 -16.34
N ARG A 22 1.00 40.27 -17.01
CA ARG A 22 2.28 40.98 -16.86
C ARG A 22 2.50 41.46 -15.44
N VAL A 23 1.52 42.17 -14.86
CA VAL A 23 1.58 42.68 -13.48
C VAL A 23 1.72 41.54 -12.47
N ILE A 24 0.99 40.43 -12.61
CA ILE A 24 1.13 39.26 -11.73
C ILE A 24 2.53 38.64 -11.85
N LYS A 25 3.09 38.55 -13.06
CA LYS A 25 4.43 38.01 -13.29
C LYS A 25 5.49 38.89 -12.61
N GLU A 26 5.39 40.20 -12.77
CA GLU A 26 6.28 41.19 -12.15
C GLU A 26 6.14 41.17 -10.62
N ALA A 27 4.91 41.15 -10.10
CA ALA A 27 4.66 41.05 -8.67
C ALA A 27 5.21 39.73 -8.07
N LYS A 28 5.06 38.60 -8.76
CA LYS A 28 5.66 37.32 -8.35
C LYS A 28 7.20 37.37 -8.36
N ALA A 29 7.80 38.07 -9.32
CA ALA A 29 9.25 38.26 -9.36
C ALA A 29 9.73 39.12 -8.18
N SER A 30 9.09 40.27 -7.95
CA SER A 30 9.38 41.15 -6.80
C SER A 30 9.17 40.44 -5.47
N LEU A 31 8.11 39.63 -5.34
CA LEU A 31 7.84 38.83 -4.15
C LEU A 31 8.93 37.78 -3.94
N ARG A 32 9.41 37.10 -4.99
CA ARG A 32 10.52 36.14 -4.91
C ARG A 32 11.81 36.80 -4.44
N GLU A 33 12.15 37.99 -4.95
CA GLU A 33 13.34 38.72 -4.50
C GLU A 33 13.22 39.18 -3.04
N ALA A 34 12.04 39.60 -2.59
CA ALA A 34 11.79 39.91 -1.20
C ALA A 34 11.85 38.66 -0.29
N GLN A 35 11.34 37.52 -0.76
CA GLN A 35 11.38 36.24 -0.04
C GLN A 35 12.80 35.69 0.12
N LYS A 36 13.70 35.90 -0.86
CA LYS A 36 15.12 35.52 -0.75
C LYS A 36 15.84 36.19 0.42
N LYS A 37 15.40 37.37 0.84
CA LYS A 37 15.97 38.11 1.98
C LYS A 37 15.48 37.61 3.35
N ARG A 38 14.45 36.77 3.38
CA ARG A 38 13.95 36.18 4.63
C ARG A 38 14.80 34.95 4.97
N PRO A 39 15.14 34.73 6.25
CA PRO A 39 15.69 33.44 6.66
C PRO A 39 14.70 32.34 6.23
N ARG A 40 15.22 31.32 5.54
CA ARG A 40 14.38 30.21 5.10
C ARG A 40 13.81 29.53 6.35
N PRO A 41 12.51 29.18 6.39
CA PRO A 41 12.02 28.32 7.44
C PRO A 41 12.83 27.02 7.43
N HIS A 42 13.04 26.43 8.60
CA HIS A 42 13.67 25.12 8.70
C HIS A 42 12.92 24.15 7.78
N LEU A 43 13.65 23.51 6.89
CA LEU A 43 13.09 22.47 6.04
C LEU A 43 13.05 21.20 6.88
N ASP A 44 11.87 20.61 7.02
CA ASP A 44 11.79 19.27 7.56
C ASP A 44 12.48 18.32 6.58
N ASN A 45 13.63 17.81 6.99
CA ASN A 45 14.47 16.93 6.19
C ASN A 45 14.22 15.45 6.52
N LYS A 46 13.20 15.14 7.34
CA LYS A 46 12.82 13.78 7.72
C LYS A 46 12.21 13.03 6.55
N ILE A 47 12.62 11.79 6.43
CA ILE A 47 12.02 10.78 5.55
C ILE A 47 11.52 9.66 6.45
N ILE A 48 10.20 9.63 6.65
CA ILE A 48 9.53 8.72 7.59
C ILE A 48 9.03 7.47 6.85
N THR A 49 9.27 6.29 7.42
CA THR A 49 8.98 4.99 6.79
C THR A 49 7.48 4.79 6.55
N SER A 50 6.63 5.01 7.55
CA SER A 50 5.16 4.96 7.44
C SER A 50 4.61 5.84 6.31
N TRP A 51 5.08 7.07 6.21
CA TRP A 51 4.65 8.01 5.15
C TRP A 51 5.11 7.56 3.77
N ASN A 52 6.29 6.97 3.65
CA ASN A 52 6.72 6.36 2.39
C ASN A 52 5.85 5.15 2.05
N GLY A 53 5.42 4.34 3.03
CA GLY A 53 4.45 3.26 2.82
C GLY A 53 3.14 3.75 2.20
N LEU A 54 2.57 4.83 2.76
CA LEU A 54 1.38 5.51 2.21
C LEU A 54 1.62 6.05 0.79
N MET A 55 2.76 6.71 0.58
CA MET A 55 3.15 7.23 -0.74
C MET A 55 3.26 6.11 -1.77
N ILE A 56 3.90 4.98 -1.44
CA ILE A 56 4.04 3.81 -2.30
C ILE A 56 2.66 3.25 -2.66
N SER A 57 1.77 3.08 -1.67
CA SER A 57 0.38 2.64 -1.89
C SER A 57 -0.37 3.56 -2.86
N GLY A 58 -0.27 4.88 -2.66
CA GLY A 58 -0.92 5.88 -3.52
C GLY A 58 -0.37 5.87 -4.95
N LEU A 59 0.95 5.81 -5.11
CA LEU A 59 1.61 5.73 -6.42
C LEU A 59 1.26 4.43 -7.14
N ALA A 60 1.21 3.30 -6.44
CA ALA A 60 0.84 2.01 -7.01
C ALA A 60 -0.59 2.01 -7.53
N LYS A 61 -1.55 2.48 -6.72
CA LYS A 61 -2.96 2.62 -7.14
C LYS A 61 -3.09 3.57 -8.33
N ALA A 62 -2.42 4.72 -8.28
CA ALA A 62 -2.44 5.67 -9.38
C ALA A 62 -1.79 5.10 -10.66
N ALA A 63 -0.71 4.32 -10.54
CA ALA A 63 -0.09 3.65 -11.68
C ALA A 63 -1.04 2.66 -12.35
N ILE A 64 -1.78 1.87 -11.56
CA ILE A 64 -2.79 0.93 -12.07
C ILE A 64 -3.93 1.69 -12.77
N THR A 65 -4.54 2.66 -12.10
CA THR A 65 -5.72 3.36 -12.62
C THR A 65 -5.40 4.24 -13.83
N LEU A 66 -4.27 4.94 -13.82
CA LEU A 66 -3.86 5.85 -14.88
C LEU A 66 -3.02 5.18 -15.97
N GLN A 67 -2.68 3.89 -15.80
CA GLN A 67 -1.77 3.15 -16.69
C GLN A 67 -0.47 3.89 -16.94
N ASN A 68 0.17 4.37 -15.86
CA ASN A 68 1.34 5.24 -15.93
C ASN A 68 2.58 4.58 -15.30
N ASP A 69 3.45 4.07 -16.17
CA ASP A 69 4.71 3.42 -15.78
C ASP A 69 5.67 4.34 -15.02
N ASP A 70 5.57 5.67 -15.17
CA ASP A 70 6.40 6.60 -14.40
C ASP A 70 6.05 6.59 -12.92
N LEU A 71 4.75 6.50 -12.60
CA LEU A 71 4.28 6.38 -11.22
C LEU A 71 4.73 5.04 -10.62
N LEU A 72 4.68 3.97 -11.41
CA LEU A 72 5.17 2.66 -11.00
C LEU A 72 6.68 2.70 -10.67
N ARG A 73 7.49 3.28 -11.56
CA ARG A 73 8.94 3.44 -11.34
C ARG A 73 9.26 4.28 -10.11
N ARG A 74 8.46 5.32 -9.82
CA ARG A 74 8.62 6.13 -8.60
C ARG A 74 8.34 5.31 -7.34
N ALA A 75 7.30 4.48 -7.35
CA ALA A 75 6.99 3.60 -6.23
C ALA A 75 8.09 2.55 -6.00
N GLN A 76 8.60 1.93 -7.06
CA GLN A 76 9.73 0.99 -6.99
C GLN A 76 10.99 1.65 -6.42
N ARG A 77 11.34 2.84 -6.90
CA ARG A 77 12.47 3.63 -6.37
C ARG A 77 12.31 3.95 -4.89
N ALA A 78 11.10 4.20 -4.42
CA ALA A 78 10.83 4.44 -3.00
C ALA A 78 11.05 3.16 -2.16
N VAL A 79 10.64 1.99 -2.67
CA VAL A 79 10.94 0.70 -2.02
C VAL A 79 12.45 0.45 -1.97
N ASP A 80 13.17 0.69 -3.07
CA ASP A 80 14.62 0.53 -3.12
C ASP A 80 15.33 1.49 -2.16
N PHE A 81 14.82 2.71 -2.02
CA PHE A 81 15.30 3.67 -1.03
C PHE A 81 15.15 3.15 0.39
N ILE A 82 13.97 2.64 0.76
CA ILE A 82 13.71 2.10 2.09
C ILE A 82 14.64 0.91 2.38
N LYS A 83 14.75 -0.03 1.45
CA LYS A 83 15.66 -1.19 1.58
C LYS A 83 17.11 -0.78 1.82
N LYS A 84 17.55 0.28 1.14
CA LYS A 84 18.94 0.75 1.20
C LYS A 84 19.25 1.59 2.43
N HIS A 85 18.32 2.44 2.85
CA HIS A 85 18.60 3.50 3.82
C HIS A 85 17.82 3.38 5.13
N SER A 86 16.61 2.82 5.09
CA SER A 86 15.69 2.72 6.23
C SER A 86 15.62 1.30 6.81
N MET A 87 16.51 0.40 6.40
CA MET A 87 16.66 -0.95 6.97
C MET A 87 18.08 -1.14 7.50
N GLU A 88 18.21 -1.74 8.68
CA GLU A 88 19.48 -2.02 9.36
C GLU A 88 19.38 -3.32 10.15
N ASN A 89 20.29 -4.27 9.90
CA ASN A 89 20.27 -5.60 10.52
C ASN A 89 18.89 -6.27 10.43
N ASP A 90 18.26 -6.20 9.26
CA ASP A 90 16.90 -6.66 8.97
C ASP A 90 15.76 -5.94 9.73
N HIS A 91 16.03 -4.92 10.53
CA HIS A 91 14.98 -4.11 11.18
C HIS A 91 14.74 -2.79 10.47
N LEU A 92 13.49 -2.32 10.48
CA LEU A 92 13.14 -1.00 9.96
C LEU A 92 13.52 0.12 10.93
N LEU A 93 13.94 1.24 10.37
CA LEU A 93 14.07 2.52 11.07
C LEU A 93 12.81 3.35 10.85
N HIS A 94 12.40 4.12 11.86
CA HIS A 94 11.27 5.02 11.75
C HIS A 94 11.55 6.16 10.76
N VAL A 95 12.74 6.75 10.85
CA VAL A 95 13.10 7.97 10.14
C VAL A 95 14.57 8.02 9.76
N VAL A 96 14.84 8.54 8.57
CA VAL A 96 16.17 8.99 8.13
C VAL A 96 16.09 10.45 7.69
N TYR A 97 17.22 11.11 7.50
CA TYR A 97 17.28 12.54 7.25
C TYR A 97 18.06 12.87 5.99
N ILE A 98 17.73 13.98 5.34
CA ILE A 98 18.53 14.56 4.26
C ILE A 98 19.53 15.54 4.87
N GLY A 99 20.83 15.25 4.73
CA GLY A 99 21.93 16.11 5.15
C GLY A 99 22.08 17.37 4.29
N THR A 100 22.96 18.28 4.69
CA THR A 100 23.19 19.56 4.01
C THR A 100 23.66 19.39 2.56
N ASP A 101 24.38 18.31 2.31
CA ASP A 101 24.99 18.01 1.01
C ASP A 101 24.09 17.10 0.15
N GLY A 102 22.87 16.81 0.63
CA GLY A 102 21.90 15.92 -0.01
C GLY A 102 22.10 14.44 0.30
N GLU A 103 23.11 14.09 1.10
CA GLU A 103 23.32 12.70 1.55
C GLU A 103 22.26 12.25 2.55
N ILE A 104 21.99 10.94 2.57
CA ILE A 104 21.08 10.36 3.56
C ILE A 104 21.85 10.07 4.83
N VAL A 105 21.44 10.73 5.91
CA VAL A 105 22.07 10.61 7.23
C VAL A 105 21.08 10.02 8.24
N LYS A 106 21.61 9.29 9.20
CA LYS A 106 20.85 8.78 10.35
C LYS A 106 21.14 9.66 11.56
N SER A 107 20.24 9.67 12.54
CA SER A 107 20.56 10.26 13.85
C SER A 107 21.63 9.44 14.58
N ASP A 108 22.39 10.07 15.47
CA ASP A 108 23.42 9.40 16.28
C ASP A 108 22.87 8.20 17.05
N THR A 109 21.62 8.31 17.50
CA THR A 109 20.81 7.20 17.99
C THR A 109 19.67 6.94 16.99
N PRO A 110 19.76 5.92 16.13
CA PRO A 110 18.69 5.58 15.19
C PRO A 110 17.40 5.23 15.91
N ILE A 111 16.29 5.80 15.44
CA ILE A 111 14.96 5.52 15.99
C ILE A 111 14.43 4.26 15.32
N GLN A 112 14.19 3.22 16.12
CA GLN A 112 13.57 1.97 15.64
C GLN A 112 12.15 2.23 15.14
N ALA A 113 11.75 1.52 14.10
CA ALA A 113 10.41 1.63 13.54
C ALA A 113 9.33 1.27 14.56
N TYR A 114 8.21 1.98 14.49
CA TYR A 114 6.99 1.68 15.24
C TYR A 114 6.13 0.69 14.45
N ALA A 115 5.12 0.10 15.10
CA ALA A 115 4.20 -0.81 14.44
C ALA A 115 3.49 -0.18 13.21
N ASP A 116 3.25 1.13 13.24
CA ASP A 116 2.69 1.90 12.12
C ASP A 116 3.59 1.88 10.87
N ASP A 117 4.91 1.98 11.05
CA ASP A 117 5.87 1.95 9.95
C ASP A 117 5.84 0.59 9.25
N TYR A 118 5.75 -0.50 10.01
CA TYR A 118 5.59 -1.84 9.45
C TYR A 118 4.24 -1.98 8.74
N ALA A 119 3.13 -1.66 9.41
CA ALA A 119 1.79 -1.85 8.86
C ALA A 119 1.59 -1.12 7.52
N LEU A 120 2.01 0.15 7.45
CA LEU A 120 1.83 0.99 6.26
C LEU A 120 2.80 0.64 5.15
N LEU A 121 4.03 0.26 5.48
CA LEU A 121 4.96 -0.23 4.46
C LEU A 121 4.50 -1.55 3.87
N ILE A 122 4.06 -2.50 4.69
CA ILE A 122 3.50 -3.79 4.23
C ILE A 122 2.31 -3.53 3.29
N GLN A 123 1.40 -2.63 3.67
CA GLN A 123 0.28 -2.24 2.80
C GLN A 123 0.78 -1.68 1.45
N GLY A 124 1.76 -0.78 1.47
CA GLY A 124 2.36 -0.21 0.26
C GLY A 124 3.01 -1.28 -0.63
N LEU A 125 3.72 -2.25 -0.04
CA LEU A 125 4.36 -3.34 -0.77
C LEU A 125 3.33 -4.26 -1.43
N LEU A 126 2.24 -4.61 -0.73
CA LEU A 126 1.15 -5.41 -1.29
C LEU A 126 0.42 -4.67 -2.42
N ASP A 127 0.21 -3.35 -2.27
CA ASP A 127 -0.41 -2.53 -3.31
C ASP A 127 0.51 -2.38 -4.53
N LEU A 128 1.83 -2.23 -4.33
CA LEU A 128 2.81 -2.20 -5.41
C LEU A 128 2.93 -3.54 -6.13
N TYR A 129 2.80 -4.65 -5.39
CA TYR A 129 2.74 -5.98 -5.99
C TYR A 129 1.58 -6.08 -6.98
N GLU A 130 0.37 -5.60 -6.66
CA GLU A 130 -0.75 -5.63 -7.62
C GLU A 130 -0.49 -4.79 -8.88
N ALA A 131 0.48 -3.87 -8.86
CA ALA A 131 0.83 -3.03 -9.99
C ALA A 131 1.90 -3.63 -10.93
N CYS A 132 2.84 -4.43 -10.41
CA CYS A 132 3.96 -4.99 -11.20
C CYS A 132 4.13 -6.50 -11.10
N PHE A 133 3.43 -7.12 -10.16
CA PHE A 133 3.46 -8.54 -9.84
C PHE A 133 4.82 -9.09 -9.42
N ASP A 134 5.77 -8.28 -8.96
CA ASP A 134 7.09 -8.77 -8.52
C ASP A 134 7.00 -9.56 -7.19
N GLU A 135 7.31 -10.86 -7.21
CA GLU A 135 7.26 -11.74 -6.03
C GLU A 135 8.16 -11.26 -4.88
N GLN A 136 9.24 -10.51 -5.17
CA GLN A 136 10.15 -10.00 -4.15
C GLN A 136 9.44 -9.01 -3.20
N LEU A 137 8.39 -8.33 -3.67
CA LEU A 137 7.59 -7.42 -2.86
C LEU A 137 6.75 -8.18 -1.82
N ILE A 138 6.11 -9.28 -2.22
CA ILE A 138 5.36 -10.13 -1.28
C ILE A 138 6.31 -10.81 -0.30
N LYS A 139 7.46 -11.29 -0.78
CA LYS A 139 8.48 -11.89 0.08
C LYS A 139 8.95 -10.90 1.15
N LEU A 140 9.22 -9.66 0.78
CA LEU A 140 9.57 -8.60 1.72
C LEU A 140 8.40 -8.31 2.68
N ALA A 141 7.18 -8.15 2.16
CA ALA A 141 5.99 -7.90 2.97
C ALA A 141 5.74 -9.01 4.00
N SER A 142 5.93 -10.28 3.60
CA SER A 142 5.83 -11.45 4.48
C SER A 142 6.91 -11.43 5.58
N ASN A 143 8.15 -11.09 5.23
CA ASN A 143 9.22 -10.99 6.24
C ASN A 143 8.95 -9.87 7.25
N LEU A 144 8.56 -8.69 6.76
CA LEU A 144 8.19 -7.55 7.62
C LEU A 144 6.96 -7.88 8.49
N GLN A 145 5.97 -8.61 7.97
CA GLN A 145 4.83 -9.04 8.77
C GLN A 145 5.24 -10.00 9.88
N LYS A 146 6.17 -10.94 9.61
CA LYS A 146 6.71 -11.84 10.65
C LYS A 146 7.45 -11.07 11.73
N GLN A 147 8.24 -10.06 11.37
CA GLN A 147 8.90 -9.18 12.33
C GLN A 147 7.90 -8.36 13.12
N MET A 148 6.89 -7.77 12.48
CA MET A 148 5.84 -7.02 13.14
C MET A 148 5.09 -7.90 14.16
N ASN A 149 4.79 -9.14 13.77
CA ASN A 149 4.18 -10.17 14.60
C ASN A 149 5.02 -10.57 15.81
N TYR A 150 6.35 -10.52 15.69
CA TYR A 150 7.27 -10.85 16.78
C TYR A 150 7.47 -9.68 17.73
N LEU A 151 7.61 -8.47 17.19
CA LEU A 151 7.99 -7.27 17.94
C LEU A 151 6.82 -6.60 18.65
N PHE A 152 5.62 -6.63 18.06
CA PHE A 152 4.51 -5.78 18.47
C PHE A 152 3.24 -6.53 18.86
N TRP A 153 3.11 -7.82 18.55
CA TRP A 153 1.90 -8.57 18.88
C TRP A 153 1.70 -8.69 20.39
N ASP A 154 0.50 -8.42 20.87
CA ASP A 154 0.16 -8.60 22.28
C ASP A 154 -0.03 -10.08 22.63
N THR A 155 1.02 -10.73 23.11
CA THR A 155 0.96 -12.14 23.51
C THR A 155 0.14 -12.40 24.77
N GLU A 156 -0.12 -11.36 25.58
CA GLU A 156 -0.84 -11.50 26.84
C GLU A 156 -2.36 -11.56 26.62
N ASN A 157 -2.94 -10.58 25.92
CA ASN A 157 -4.39 -10.52 25.71
C ASN A 157 -4.81 -10.94 24.30
N ASN A 158 -3.86 -11.13 23.36
CA ASN A 158 -4.13 -11.43 21.95
C ASN A 158 -5.14 -10.46 21.33
N ASN A 159 -5.00 -9.16 21.60
CA ASN A 159 -5.99 -8.14 21.23
C ASN A 159 -5.51 -7.18 20.13
N GLY A 160 -4.26 -7.33 19.64
CA GLY A 160 -3.72 -6.55 18.54
C GLY A 160 -2.22 -6.28 18.67
N PHE A 161 -1.78 -5.20 18.02
CA PHE A 161 -0.39 -4.76 17.99
C PHE A 161 -0.18 -3.50 18.86
N HIS A 162 0.83 -3.57 19.72
CA HIS A 162 1.39 -2.44 20.45
C HIS A 162 2.13 -1.50 19.51
N GLN A 163 2.09 -0.18 19.76
CA GLN A 163 2.80 0.79 18.92
C GLN A 163 4.33 0.66 18.97
N THR A 164 4.88 0.30 20.14
CA THR A 164 6.32 0.28 20.41
C THR A 164 6.78 -1.13 20.73
N VAL A 165 8.07 -1.39 20.52
CA VAL A 165 8.74 -2.58 21.04
C VAL A 165 8.73 -2.57 22.57
N GLU A 166 9.01 -3.71 23.18
CA GLU A 166 9.20 -3.79 24.63
C GLU A 166 10.45 -2.99 25.04
N ASP A 167 10.26 -2.03 25.94
CA ASP A 167 11.30 -1.14 26.43
C ASP A 167 11.11 -0.94 27.95
N PRO A 168 12.15 -1.12 28.78
CA PRO A 168 12.07 -0.91 30.23
C PRO A 168 11.59 0.49 30.66
N TYR A 169 11.74 1.48 29.79
CA TYR A 169 11.33 2.86 30.03
C TYR A 169 9.87 3.14 29.62
N ILE A 170 9.21 2.21 28.90
CA ILE A 170 7.82 2.34 28.48
C ILE A 170 6.92 1.54 29.42
N ILE A 171 6.27 2.24 30.35
CA ILE A 171 5.42 1.64 31.39
C ILE A 171 4.11 1.09 30.80
N ILE A 172 3.54 1.77 29.81
CA ILE A 172 2.29 1.37 29.15
C ILE A 172 2.52 1.44 27.64
N ARG A 173 2.35 0.30 26.96
CA ARG A 173 2.31 0.24 25.51
C ARG A 173 0.88 0.44 25.03
N MET A 174 0.69 1.41 24.14
CA MET A 174 -0.63 1.70 23.58
C MET A 174 -0.91 0.81 22.38
N ILE A 175 -2.17 0.41 22.25
CA ILE A 175 -2.73 -0.23 21.06
C ILE A 175 -3.66 0.79 20.42
N ASN A 176 -3.32 1.25 19.22
CA ASN A 176 -4.16 2.19 18.49
C ASN A 176 -5.29 1.46 17.79
N ASP A 177 -6.52 1.78 18.14
CA ASP A 177 -7.71 1.31 17.47
C ASP A 177 -8.38 2.40 16.60
N GLU A 178 -8.22 3.68 16.92
CA GLU A 178 -8.89 4.77 16.19
C GLU A 178 -8.13 5.25 14.93
N ASP A 179 -8.85 5.47 13.83
CA ASP A 179 -8.34 6.16 12.65
C ASP A 179 -8.26 7.66 12.94
N VAL A 180 -7.05 8.19 13.13
CA VAL A 180 -6.81 9.62 13.35
C VAL A 180 -6.65 10.37 12.02
N ALA A 181 -6.73 11.71 12.06
CA ALA A 181 -6.76 12.55 10.87
C ALA A 181 -5.55 12.39 9.93
N GLU A 182 -4.39 11.98 10.46
CA GLU A 182 -3.13 11.92 9.71
C GLU A 182 -2.83 10.52 9.16
N ILE A 183 -3.19 9.46 9.89
CA ILE A 183 -2.78 8.08 9.61
C ILE A 183 -3.89 7.13 10.09
N PRO A 184 -4.25 6.09 9.31
CA PRO A 184 -5.18 5.07 9.78
C PRO A 184 -4.59 4.26 10.94
N SER A 185 -5.44 3.65 11.76
CA SER A 185 -4.98 2.84 12.89
C SER A 185 -4.09 1.68 12.43
N THR A 186 -3.01 1.44 13.19
CA THR A 186 -2.09 0.32 12.99
C THR A 186 -2.82 -0.99 12.83
N ASN A 187 -3.75 -1.27 13.75
CA ASN A 187 -4.50 -2.53 13.82
C ASN A 187 -5.47 -2.63 12.64
N SER A 188 -6.10 -1.53 12.25
CA SER A 188 -6.97 -1.49 11.06
C SER A 188 -6.22 -1.86 9.79
N VAL A 189 -5.03 -1.30 9.60
CA VAL A 189 -4.18 -1.60 8.44
C VAL A 189 -3.60 -3.02 8.53
N ALA A 190 -3.14 -3.42 9.71
CA ALA A 190 -2.58 -4.75 9.94
C ALA A 190 -3.61 -5.85 9.68
N SER A 191 -4.86 -5.71 10.14
CA SER A 191 -5.94 -6.67 9.84
C SER A 191 -6.14 -6.85 8.34
N MET A 192 -6.17 -5.77 7.57
CA MET A 192 -6.27 -5.85 6.11
C MET A 192 -5.04 -6.55 5.49
N ASN A 193 -3.83 -6.25 5.97
CA ASN A 193 -2.61 -6.88 5.48
C ASN A 193 -2.55 -8.37 5.80
N LEU A 194 -2.96 -8.77 7.01
CA LEU A 194 -3.04 -10.16 7.45
C LEU A 194 -4.00 -10.96 6.56
N ILE A 195 -5.19 -10.42 6.26
CA ILE A 195 -6.18 -11.06 5.37
C ILE A 195 -5.62 -11.19 3.94
N ARG A 196 -4.98 -10.13 3.43
CA ARG A 196 -4.37 -10.15 2.08
C ARG A 196 -3.22 -11.15 1.99
N LEU A 197 -2.34 -11.17 2.99
CA LEU A 197 -1.24 -12.13 3.04
C LEU A 197 -1.78 -13.56 3.18
N HIS A 198 -2.75 -13.80 4.06
CA HIS A 198 -3.42 -15.10 4.16
C HIS A 198 -3.93 -15.57 2.79
N GLY A 199 -4.62 -14.70 2.06
CA GLY A 199 -5.11 -15.01 0.72
C GLY A 199 -4.03 -15.07 -0.38
N ILE A 200 -2.74 -14.92 -0.07
CA ILE A 200 -1.66 -15.12 -1.04
C ILE A 200 -0.77 -16.31 -0.64
N ILE A 201 -0.40 -16.41 0.65
CA ILE A 201 0.54 -17.41 1.16
C ILE A 201 -0.15 -18.56 1.91
N ASN A 202 -1.48 -18.54 2.02
CA ASN A 202 -2.30 -19.57 2.68
C ASN A 202 -1.91 -19.84 4.16
N GLU A 203 -1.44 -18.80 4.86
CA GLU A 203 -1.02 -18.90 6.26
C GLU A 203 -2.21 -18.66 7.19
N LYS A 204 -2.73 -19.71 7.83
CA LYS A 204 -3.94 -19.64 8.68
C LYS A 204 -3.76 -18.76 9.90
N SER A 205 -2.55 -18.70 10.47
CA SER A 205 -2.27 -17.88 11.65
C SER A 205 -2.53 -16.39 11.42
N TYR A 206 -2.43 -15.91 10.18
CA TYR A 206 -2.74 -14.52 9.84
C TYR A 206 -4.24 -14.24 9.87
N TYR A 207 -5.05 -15.19 9.39
CA TYR A 207 -6.51 -15.09 9.44
C TYR A 207 -7.01 -15.07 10.88
N GLU A 208 -6.52 -15.97 11.73
CA GLU A 208 -6.86 -16.05 13.16
C GLU A 208 -6.46 -14.79 13.93
N ARG A 209 -5.28 -14.22 13.64
CA ARG A 209 -4.85 -12.95 14.26
C ARG A 209 -5.74 -11.78 13.85
N ALA A 210 -6.17 -11.72 12.59
CA ALA A 210 -7.11 -10.69 12.15
C ALA A 210 -8.46 -10.81 12.88
N GLU A 211 -8.96 -12.03 13.06
CA GLU A 211 -10.18 -12.31 13.84
C GLU A 211 -10.06 -11.79 15.28
N LYS A 212 -8.93 -12.05 15.94
CA LYS A 212 -8.66 -11.56 17.29
C LYS A 212 -8.67 -10.03 17.42
N ILE A 213 -8.19 -9.32 16.39
CA ILE A 213 -8.26 -7.85 16.33
C ILE A 213 -9.71 -7.38 16.16
N PHE A 214 -10.52 -8.08 15.37
CA PHE A 214 -11.94 -7.73 15.22
C PHE A 214 -12.72 -7.99 16.51
N GLU A 215 -12.44 -9.09 17.21
CA GLU A 215 -13.04 -9.39 18.52
C GLU A 215 -12.73 -8.28 19.54
N SER A 216 -11.48 -7.82 19.62
CA SER A 216 -11.07 -6.78 20.57
C SER A 216 -11.69 -5.41 20.27
N THR A 217 -11.95 -5.11 18.99
CA THR A 217 -12.53 -3.83 18.54
C THR A 217 -14.04 -3.89 18.32
N ALA A 218 -14.68 -5.03 18.52
CA ALA A 218 -16.09 -5.28 18.19
C ALA A 218 -17.06 -4.28 18.83
N GLU A 219 -16.89 -4.00 20.13
CA GLU A 219 -17.77 -3.06 20.85
C GLU A 219 -17.69 -1.64 20.25
N ARG A 220 -16.48 -1.20 19.90
CA ARG A 220 -16.24 0.12 19.30
C ARG A 220 -16.72 0.18 17.86
N LEU A 221 -16.53 -0.89 17.08
CA LEU A 221 -17.05 -1.00 15.72
C LEU A 221 -18.58 -0.86 15.68
N VAL A 222 -19.30 -1.43 16.65
CA VAL A 222 -20.76 -1.31 16.76
C VAL A 222 -21.18 0.10 17.16
N LYS A 223 -20.50 0.71 18.14
CA LYS A 223 -20.87 2.02 18.68
C LYS A 223 -20.45 3.20 17.79
N TYR A 224 -19.25 3.14 17.22
CA TYR A 224 -18.59 4.23 16.50
C TYR A 224 -17.87 3.74 15.24
N PRO A 225 -18.58 3.20 14.22
CA PRO A 225 -17.93 2.71 13.00
C PRO A 225 -17.19 3.81 12.20
N PHE A 226 -17.57 5.08 12.37
CA PHE A 226 -17.00 6.21 11.64
C PHE A 226 -15.59 6.61 12.08
N ILE A 227 -15.13 6.20 13.27
CA ILE A 227 -13.74 6.37 13.72
C ILE A 227 -12.86 5.17 13.36
N LEU A 228 -13.44 4.14 12.74
CA LEU A 228 -12.83 2.83 12.46
C LEU A 228 -12.99 2.44 10.98
N THR A 229 -12.98 3.42 10.09
CA THR A 229 -13.32 3.24 8.67
C THR A 229 -12.43 2.20 7.97
N LYS A 230 -11.14 2.13 8.30
CA LYS A 230 -10.24 1.12 7.75
C LYS A 230 -10.49 -0.26 8.33
N MET A 231 -10.81 -0.34 9.62
CA MET A 231 -11.21 -1.60 10.25
C MET A 231 -12.48 -2.16 9.61
N VAL A 232 -13.47 -1.31 9.32
CA VAL A 232 -14.71 -1.72 8.65
C VAL A 232 -14.42 -2.33 7.27
N ASN A 233 -13.49 -1.75 6.51
CA ASN A 233 -13.08 -2.32 5.22
C ASN A 233 -12.40 -3.69 5.39
N ALA A 234 -11.54 -3.83 6.40
CA ALA A 234 -10.89 -5.11 6.71
C ALA A 234 -11.92 -6.17 7.14
N LEU A 235 -12.89 -5.79 7.98
CA LEU A 235 -13.97 -6.66 8.42
C LEU A 235 -14.86 -7.10 7.25
N GLN A 236 -15.20 -6.20 6.32
CA GLN A 236 -15.95 -6.57 5.11
C GLN A 236 -15.22 -7.62 4.28
N LYS A 237 -13.89 -7.54 4.20
CA LYS A 237 -13.05 -8.53 3.50
C LYS A 237 -12.93 -9.85 4.26
N HIS A 238 -13.00 -9.81 5.59
CA HIS A 238 -12.98 -11.01 6.44
C HIS A 238 -14.30 -11.80 6.40
N VAL A 239 -15.44 -11.10 6.45
CA VAL A 239 -16.77 -11.73 6.50
C VAL A 239 -17.21 -12.27 5.15
N ARG A 240 -16.69 -11.71 4.05
CA ARG A 240 -16.97 -12.20 2.70
C ARG A 240 -15.94 -13.26 2.30
N PRO A 241 -16.31 -14.25 1.46
CA PRO A 241 -15.36 -15.24 0.97
C PRO A 241 -14.19 -14.54 0.28
N VAL A 242 -12.97 -15.03 0.55
CA VAL A 242 -11.76 -14.45 -0.02
C VAL A 242 -11.78 -14.75 -1.52
N LYS A 243 -12.05 -13.73 -2.33
CA LYS A 243 -12.09 -13.84 -3.79
C LYS A 243 -10.69 -13.61 -4.35
N GLN A 244 -10.01 -14.69 -4.69
CA GLN A 244 -8.72 -14.69 -5.37
C GLN A 244 -8.94 -14.74 -6.87
N VAL A 245 -8.24 -13.90 -7.62
CA VAL A 245 -8.14 -14.01 -9.08
C VAL A 245 -6.68 -14.31 -9.38
N ILE A 246 -6.42 -15.52 -9.87
CA ILE A 246 -5.07 -16.03 -10.15
C ILE A 246 -4.90 -16.08 -11.66
N VAL A 247 -3.92 -15.37 -12.20
CA VAL A 247 -3.57 -15.43 -13.62
C VAL A 247 -2.24 -16.16 -13.75
N VAL A 248 -2.28 -17.35 -14.33
CA VAL A 248 -1.10 -18.18 -14.59
C VAL A 248 -0.62 -17.94 -16.00
N GLY A 249 0.66 -17.64 -16.18
CA GLY A 249 1.28 -17.50 -17.50
C GLY A 249 2.46 -16.53 -17.50
N SER A 250 3.26 -16.59 -18.56
CA SER A 250 4.41 -15.68 -18.68
C SER A 250 3.97 -14.22 -18.71
N ARG A 251 4.63 -13.36 -17.92
CA ARG A 251 4.31 -11.92 -17.85
C ARG A 251 4.56 -11.17 -19.17
N SER A 252 5.38 -11.73 -20.05
CA SER A 252 5.66 -11.14 -21.37
C SER A 252 4.56 -11.42 -22.38
N SER A 253 3.74 -12.46 -22.15
CA SER A 253 2.64 -12.83 -23.04
C SER A 253 1.57 -11.75 -23.10
N GLU A 254 1.13 -11.45 -24.32
CA GLU A 254 0.13 -10.43 -24.58
C GLU A 254 -1.24 -10.79 -23.97
N ILE A 255 -1.59 -12.08 -23.97
CA ILE A 255 -2.84 -12.56 -23.37
C ILE A 255 -2.85 -12.32 -21.86
N THR A 256 -1.74 -12.64 -21.18
CA THR A 256 -1.58 -12.41 -19.74
C THR A 256 -1.73 -10.92 -19.40
N LYS A 257 -1.07 -10.04 -20.17
CA LYS A 257 -1.18 -8.59 -19.98
C LYS A 257 -2.60 -8.08 -20.18
N GLN A 258 -3.32 -8.58 -21.19
CA GLN A 258 -4.70 -8.22 -21.44
C GLN A 258 -5.63 -8.67 -20.30
N MET A 259 -5.48 -9.91 -19.83
CA MET A 259 -6.23 -10.41 -18.67
C MET A 259 -5.98 -9.55 -17.42
N LEU A 260 -4.71 -9.30 -17.08
CA LEU A 260 -4.34 -8.46 -15.94
C LEU A 260 -4.87 -7.03 -16.08
N SER A 261 -4.76 -6.43 -17.27
CA SER A 261 -5.29 -5.07 -17.52
C SER A 261 -6.81 -5.01 -17.36
N LEU A 262 -7.54 -6.01 -17.86
CA LEU A 262 -8.99 -6.12 -17.72
C LEU A 262 -9.41 -6.20 -16.25
N ILE A 263 -8.76 -7.09 -15.50
CA ILE A 263 -9.00 -7.30 -14.07
C ILE A 263 -8.71 -6.00 -13.30
N SER A 264 -7.54 -5.38 -13.54
CA SER A 264 -7.08 -4.20 -12.81
C SER A 264 -7.87 -2.93 -13.10
N LYS A 265 -8.52 -2.81 -14.27
CA LYS A 265 -9.45 -1.69 -14.58
C LYS A 265 -10.71 -1.72 -13.73
N ARG A 266 -11.13 -2.90 -13.27
CA ARG A 266 -12.32 -3.05 -12.42
C ARG A 266 -11.93 -2.83 -10.97
N PHE A 267 -12.55 -1.84 -10.35
CA PHE A 267 -12.38 -1.59 -8.93
C PHE A 267 -13.15 -2.63 -8.11
N ASP A 268 -12.42 -3.55 -7.49
CA ASP A 268 -12.95 -4.50 -6.52
C ASP A 268 -12.05 -4.46 -5.28
N CYS A 269 -12.54 -3.89 -4.19
CA CYS A 269 -11.78 -3.72 -2.96
C CYS A 269 -11.59 -5.03 -2.16
N LEU A 270 -12.34 -6.07 -2.50
CA LEU A 270 -12.33 -7.34 -1.78
C LEU A 270 -11.48 -8.40 -2.47
N ARG A 271 -11.22 -8.22 -3.77
CA ARG A 271 -10.36 -9.12 -4.55
C ARG A 271 -8.92 -9.17 -4.03
N ILE A 272 -8.28 -10.31 -4.24
CA ILE A 272 -6.82 -10.48 -4.20
C ILE A 272 -6.40 -10.94 -5.59
N LEU A 273 -5.52 -10.18 -6.26
CA LEU A 273 -5.02 -10.52 -7.59
C LEU A 273 -3.61 -11.11 -7.48
N ILE A 274 -3.41 -12.30 -8.03
CA ILE A 274 -2.12 -12.99 -8.07
C ILE A 274 -1.78 -13.25 -9.53
N SER A 275 -0.59 -12.82 -9.97
CA SER A 275 -0.05 -13.25 -11.26
C SER A 275 1.07 -14.24 -10.98
N LEU A 276 0.99 -15.41 -11.60
CA LEU A 276 1.95 -16.49 -11.40
C LEU A 276 2.64 -16.81 -12.73
N ASP A 277 3.92 -16.45 -12.81
CA ASP A 277 4.81 -16.77 -13.91
C ASP A 277 5.63 -18.03 -13.53
N PRO A 278 5.36 -19.19 -14.14
CA PRO A 278 5.98 -20.47 -13.74
C PRO A 278 7.51 -20.44 -13.77
N GLU A 279 8.12 -19.63 -14.63
CA GLU A 279 9.58 -19.55 -14.77
C GLU A 279 10.24 -18.60 -13.77
N LYS A 280 9.52 -17.56 -13.32
CA LYS A 280 10.10 -16.48 -12.50
C LYS A 280 9.69 -16.57 -11.04
N ASP A 281 8.51 -17.10 -10.76
CA ASP A 281 7.89 -16.98 -9.43
C ASP A 281 8.11 -18.22 -8.58
N SER A 282 9.39 -18.57 -8.42
CA SER A 282 9.79 -19.76 -7.67
C SER A 282 9.39 -19.68 -6.19
N TRP A 283 9.39 -18.48 -5.59
CA TRP A 283 9.02 -18.31 -4.20
C TRP A 283 7.51 -18.43 -4.01
N LEU A 284 6.69 -17.82 -4.87
CA LEU A 284 5.22 -17.97 -4.80
C LEU A 284 4.75 -19.41 -4.99
N GLN A 285 5.43 -20.18 -5.85
CA GLN A 285 5.17 -21.61 -6.00
C GLN A 285 5.57 -22.44 -4.75
N SER A 286 6.48 -21.93 -3.92
CA SER A 286 6.96 -22.65 -2.74
C SER A 286 6.13 -22.41 -1.48
N VAL A 287 5.36 -21.32 -1.44
CA VAL A 287 4.59 -20.92 -0.24
C VAL A 287 3.21 -21.57 -0.15
N ASP A 288 2.64 -22.00 -1.27
CA ASP A 288 1.32 -22.64 -1.32
C ASP A 288 1.29 -23.76 -2.36
N ASP A 289 0.99 -24.97 -1.90
CA ASP A 289 0.89 -26.16 -2.76
C ASP A 289 -0.20 -25.99 -3.84
N HIS A 290 -1.24 -25.20 -3.53
CA HIS A 290 -2.30 -24.90 -4.50
C HIS A 290 -1.77 -24.03 -5.66
N LEU A 291 -0.99 -22.98 -5.37
CA LEU A 291 -0.34 -22.17 -6.41
C LEU A 291 0.64 -23.00 -7.26
N LYS A 292 1.39 -23.91 -6.62
CA LYS A 292 2.29 -24.84 -7.32
C LYS A 292 1.54 -25.75 -8.30
N LEU A 293 0.40 -26.29 -7.87
CA LEU A 293 -0.45 -27.11 -8.72
C LEU A 293 -0.97 -26.31 -9.92
N LEU A 294 -1.45 -25.08 -9.69
CA LEU A 294 -1.94 -24.22 -10.77
C LEU A 294 -0.84 -23.86 -11.77
N ALA A 295 0.38 -23.56 -11.29
CA ALA A 295 1.53 -23.25 -12.16
C ALA A 295 1.90 -24.37 -13.14
N THR A 296 1.65 -25.62 -12.76
CA THR A 296 2.01 -26.81 -13.56
C THR A 296 0.84 -27.35 -14.37
N SER A 297 -0.37 -26.84 -14.14
CA SER A 297 -1.59 -27.39 -14.73
C SER A 297 -1.86 -26.94 -16.16
N THR A 298 -1.24 -25.85 -16.62
CA THR A 298 -1.56 -25.23 -17.92
C THR A 298 -0.32 -24.72 -18.66
N ASP A 299 -0.26 -25.04 -19.96
CA ASP A 299 0.75 -24.50 -20.88
C ASP A 299 0.32 -23.16 -21.51
N THR A 300 -0.96 -22.79 -21.36
CA THR A 300 -1.53 -21.55 -21.91
C THR A 300 -1.87 -20.56 -20.80
N PRO A 301 -1.74 -19.24 -21.04
CA PRO A 301 -2.17 -18.22 -20.10
C PRO A 301 -3.63 -18.43 -19.68
N THR A 302 -3.86 -18.61 -18.37
CA THR A 302 -5.15 -19.02 -17.83
C THR A 302 -5.47 -18.22 -16.57
N ALA A 303 -6.70 -17.74 -16.45
CA ALA A 303 -7.20 -17.11 -15.25
C ALA A 303 -8.10 -18.06 -14.46
N TYR A 304 -7.99 -18.03 -13.14
CA TYR A 304 -8.81 -18.76 -12.18
C TYR A 304 -9.45 -17.76 -11.23
N ILE A 305 -10.74 -17.92 -10.97
CA ILE A 305 -11.42 -17.20 -9.89
C ILE A 305 -11.66 -18.22 -8.78
N CYS A 306 -11.03 -18.00 -7.63
CA CYS A 306 -11.10 -18.90 -6.50
C CYS A 306 -11.78 -18.21 -5.32
N GLU A 307 -12.64 -18.94 -4.63
CA GLU A 307 -13.31 -18.51 -3.42
C GLU A 307 -12.91 -19.47 -2.31
N ASN A 308 -12.29 -18.97 -1.23
CA ASN A 308 -11.78 -19.80 -0.13
C ASN A 308 -10.85 -20.94 -0.60
N PHE A 309 -9.94 -20.65 -1.53
CA PHE A 309 -8.99 -21.62 -2.11
C PHE A 309 -9.63 -22.73 -2.97
N GLU A 310 -10.93 -22.65 -3.27
CA GLU A 310 -11.59 -23.49 -4.27
C GLU A 310 -11.76 -22.70 -5.57
N CYS A 311 -11.12 -23.17 -6.65
CA CYS A 311 -11.14 -22.49 -7.94
C CYS A 311 -12.27 -22.95 -8.85
N SER A 312 -12.83 -21.99 -9.58
CA SER A 312 -13.71 -22.23 -10.73
C SER A 312 -12.93 -22.83 -11.92
N LEU A 313 -13.66 -23.20 -12.97
CA LEU A 313 -13.09 -23.70 -14.22
C LEU A 313 -12.09 -22.68 -14.82
N PRO A 314 -11.02 -23.16 -15.47
CA PRO A 314 -9.99 -22.31 -16.07
C PRO A 314 -10.57 -21.43 -17.19
N PHE A 315 -10.33 -20.12 -17.12
CA PHE A 315 -10.65 -19.17 -18.18
C PHE A 315 -9.42 -18.95 -19.05
N THR A 316 -9.45 -19.49 -20.27
CA THR A 316 -8.33 -19.38 -21.23
C THR A 316 -8.50 -18.22 -22.21
N SER A 317 -9.73 -17.70 -22.35
CA SER A 317 -10.06 -16.56 -23.20
C SER A 317 -10.34 -15.29 -22.37
N VAL A 318 -9.83 -14.15 -22.86
CA VAL A 318 -10.08 -12.82 -22.25
C VAL A 318 -11.58 -12.50 -22.22
N LYS A 319 -12.33 -12.91 -23.26
CA LYS A 319 -13.78 -12.64 -23.34
C LYS A 319 -14.57 -13.42 -22.30
N GLU A 320 -14.24 -14.70 -22.09
CA GLU A 320 -14.93 -15.53 -21.08
C GLU A 320 -14.70 -14.98 -19.67
N LEU A 321 -13.49 -14.48 -19.41
CA LEU A 321 -13.15 -13.81 -18.17
C LEU A 321 -13.95 -12.50 -18.01
N GLU A 322 -14.07 -11.69 -19.07
CA GLU A 322 -14.85 -10.45 -19.08
C GLU A 322 -16.33 -10.72 -18.74
N ASP A 323 -16.95 -11.67 -19.46
CA ASP A 323 -18.36 -12.05 -19.24
C ASP A 323 -18.60 -12.55 -17.81
N LYS A 324 -17.66 -13.32 -17.25
CA LYS A 324 -17.80 -13.81 -15.87
C LYS A 324 -17.67 -12.68 -14.85
N LEU A 325 -16.75 -11.73 -15.07
CA LEU A 325 -16.56 -10.57 -14.20
C LEU A 325 -17.77 -9.62 -14.26
N ASP A 326 -18.42 -9.47 -15.41
CA ASP A 326 -19.65 -8.66 -15.55
C ASP A 326 -20.85 -9.30 -14.85
N ASN A 327 -21.03 -10.62 -14.97
CA ASN A 327 -22.15 -11.32 -14.36
C ASN A 327 -22.00 -11.55 -12.85
N SER A 328 -20.84 -11.24 -12.28
CA SER A 328 -20.55 -11.39 -10.84
C SER A 328 -20.55 -10.06 -10.08
N SER A 329 -20.99 -8.97 -10.73
CA SER A 329 -21.06 -7.61 -10.18
C SER A 329 -22.35 -7.32 -9.42
#